data_AF-A0A6I9Q0I1-F1
#
_entry.id   AF-A0A6I9Q0I1-F1
#
_cell.length_a   1.000
_cell.length_b   1.000
_cell.length_c   1.000
_cell.angle_alpha   90.00
_cell.angle_beta   90.00
_cell.angle_gamma   90.00
#
_symmetry.space_group_name_H-M   'P 1'
#
loop_
_entity.id
_entity.type
_entity.pdbx_description
1 polymer ?
#
loop_
_entity_poly.entity_id
_entity_poly.type
_entity_poly.pdbx_seq_one_letter_code
_entity_poly.pdbx_strand_id
1 'polypeptide(L)'
;MPSYSHHIIAGSPFREPLIKFLTRHPSQTVELFMMEATLNDPQWSRMFMSFLKHKDAKPLRDVLASNPNRFVPLLVPAGTAATVRPGSPSTTTARLDLQFQAIKIISIIVKNDEGWLAGQHSLVSQLRRVWVSEAFQERHRKDNMAATNWKEPKLLAFCLLSYCKYVHSFK
;
A
#
# COMPACT_ATOMS: atom_id res chain seq x y z
N MET A 1 20.04 -1.94 -30.38
CA MET A 1 19.23 -0.72 -30.09
C MET A 1 18.89 -0.72 -28.60
N PRO A 2 19.53 0.11 -27.76
CA PRO A 2 19.28 0.09 -26.33
C PRO A 2 17.97 0.83 -26.01
N SER A 3 17.06 0.14 -25.31
CA SER A 3 15.84 0.73 -24.76
C SER A 3 16.19 1.67 -23.60
N TYR A 4 16.09 2.97 -23.83
CA TYR A 4 16.05 3.96 -22.77
C TYR A 4 14.65 3.98 -22.15
N SER A 5 14.48 3.25 -21.05
CA SER A 5 13.31 3.39 -20.17
C SER A 5 13.77 3.46 -18.72
N HIS A 6 14.71 4.37 -18.48
CA HIS A 6 15.17 4.74 -17.16
C HIS A 6 15.25 6.27 -17.11
N HIS A 7 14.59 6.88 -16.12
CA HIS A 7 14.67 8.30 -15.71
C HIS A 7 13.74 9.34 -16.34
N ILE A 8 12.47 9.41 -15.89
CA ILE A 8 11.73 10.70 -15.78
C ILE A 8 10.91 10.75 -14.47
N ILE A 9 11.48 10.43 -13.30
CA ILE A 9 10.88 10.81 -12.00
C ILE A 9 11.94 11.17 -10.95
N ALA A 10 13.15 10.63 -11.06
CA ALA A 10 14.23 10.87 -10.11
C ALA A 10 14.92 12.26 -10.23
N GLY A 11 14.57 13.09 -11.21
CA GLY A 11 15.25 14.37 -11.48
C GLY A 11 14.34 15.54 -11.86
N SER A 12 13.03 15.49 -11.58
CA SER A 12 12.15 16.64 -11.86
C SER A 12 12.42 17.78 -10.88
N PRO A 13 12.74 19.01 -11.35
CA PRO A 13 12.98 20.17 -10.48
C PRO A 13 11.72 20.59 -9.71
N PHE A 14 10.54 20.12 -10.14
CA PHE A 14 9.26 20.45 -9.51
C PHE A 14 8.87 19.50 -8.38
N ARG A 15 9.61 18.41 -8.14
CA ARG A 15 9.25 17.43 -7.10
C ARG A 15 9.25 18.04 -5.70
N GLU A 16 10.25 18.85 -5.40
CA GLU A 16 10.44 19.45 -4.08
C GLU A 16 9.47 20.63 -3.82
N PRO A 17 9.20 21.53 -4.78
CA PRO A 17 8.09 22.48 -4.67
C PRO A 17 6.72 21.80 -4.55
N LEU A 18 6.47 20.73 -5.32
CA LEU A 18 5.19 20.03 -5.32
C LEU A 18 4.92 19.36 -3.98
N ILE A 19 5.90 18.66 -3.40
CA ILE A 19 5.69 18.07 -2.08
C ILE A 19 5.44 19.12 -1.01
N LYS A 20 6.17 20.25 -1.02
CA LYS A 20 5.93 21.36 -0.09
C LYS A 20 4.52 21.94 -0.24
N PHE A 21 3.98 21.97 -1.46
CA PHE A 21 2.61 22.38 -1.70
C PHE A 21 1.61 21.36 -1.14
N LEU A 22 1.79 20.07 -1.46
CA LEU A 22 0.91 18.99 -1.01
C LEU A 22 0.87 18.87 0.52
N THR A 23 2.00 19.09 1.20
CA THR A 23 2.07 19.02 2.67
C THR A 23 1.42 20.21 3.38
N ARG A 24 1.09 21.31 2.66
CA ARG A 24 0.28 22.42 3.22
C ARG A 24 -1.20 22.06 3.36
N HIS A 25 -1.68 21.10 2.58
CA HIS A 25 -3.06 20.62 2.59
C HIS A 25 -3.09 19.09 2.68
N PRO A 26 -2.61 18.52 3.80
CA PRO A 26 -2.34 17.09 3.88
C PRO A 26 -3.60 16.23 3.82
N SER A 27 -4.71 16.70 4.40
CA SER A 27 -6.00 15.98 4.36
C SER A 27 -6.55 15.89 2.94
N GLN A 28 -6.63 17.02 2.23
CA GLN A 28 -7.12 17.07 0.84
C GLN A 28 -6.22 16.26 -0.10
N THR A 29 -4.90 16.33 0.12
CA THR A 29 -3.94 15.53 -0.64
C THR A 29 -4.19 14.03 -0.45
N VAL A 30 -4.29 13.58 0.80
CA VAL A 30 -4.53 12.17 1.09
C VAL A 30 -5.88 11.72 0.53
N GLU A 31 -6.93 12.54 0.62
CA GLU A 31 -8.22 12.24 0.01
C GLU A 31 -8.12 12.01 -1.50
N LEU A 32 -7.49 12.95 -2.24
CA LEU A 32 -7.26 12.84 -3.68
C LEU A 32 -6.52 11.55 -4.07
N PHE A 33 -5.42 11.26 -3.37
CA PHE A 33 -4.58 10.10 -3.70
C PHE A 33 -5.14 8.76 -3.23
N MET A 34 -6.02 8.75 -2.22
CA MET A 34 -6.64 7.53 -1.70
C MET A 34 -7.92 7.13 -2.45
N MET A 35 -8.38 7.91 -3.43
CA MET A 35 -9.47 7.49 -4.32
C MET A 35 -9.07 6.24 -5.11
N GLU A 36 -9.99 5.28 -5.27
CA GLU A 36 -9.69 4.02 -5.97
C GLU A 36 -9.19 4.26 -7.41
N ALA A 37 -9.76 5.24 -8.12
CA ALA A 37 -9.32 5.61 -9.47
C ALA A 37 -7.86 6.09 -9.50
N THR A 38 -7.46 6.91 -8.52
CA THR A 38 -6.10 7.45 -8.41
C THR A 38 -5.09 6.37 -7.97
N LEU A 39 -5.49 5.48 -7.06
CA LEU A 39 -4.63 4.37 -6.61
C LEU A 39 -4.43 3.29 -7.67
N ASN A 40 -5.43 3.05 -8.54
CA ASN A 40 -5.31 2.10 -9.64
C ASN A 40 -4.54 2.66 -10.83
N ASP A 41 -4.41 3.98 -10.95
CA ASP A 41 -3.56 4.56 -11.98
C ASP A 41 -2.06 4.35 -11.63
N PRO A 42 -1.26 3.69 -12.50
CA PRO A 42 0.14 3.39 -12.21
C PRO A 42 1.06 4.62 -12.08
N GLN A 43 0.73 5.73 -12.74
CA GLN A 43 1.52 6.97 -12.66
C GLN A 43 1.22 7.68 -11.34
N TRP A 44 -0.06 7.84 -11.01
CA TRP A 44 -0.50 8.49 -9.77
C TRP A 44 -0.09 7.71 -8.53
N SER A 45 -0.30 6.40 -8.51
CA SER A 45 0.13 5.54 -7.40
C SER A 45 1.65 5.55 -7.21
N ARG A 46 2.45 5.51 -8.28
CA ARG A 46 3.92 5.63 -8.20
C ARG A 46 4.35 6.98 -7.65
N MET A 47 3.69 8.06 -8.09
CA MET A 47 3.94 9.41 -7.61
C MET A 47 3.61 9.54 -6.12
N PHE A 48 2.45 9.05 -5.68
CA PHE A 48 2.05 9.08 -4.28
C PHE A 48 3.05 8.35 -3.38
N MET A 49 3.48 7.15 -3.78
CA MET A 49 4.49 6.37 -3.06
C MET A 49 5.84 7.09 -2.99
N SER A 50 6.18 7.85 -4.03
CA SER A 50 7.37 8.70 -4.06
C SER A 50 7.26 9.84 -3.04
N PHE A 51 6.09 10.46 -2.91
CA PHE A 51 5.84 11.49 -1.91
C PHE A 51 5.88 10.92 -0.49
N LEU A 52 5.15 9.84 -0.21
CA LEU A 52 5.10 9.25 1.14
C LEU A 52 6.49 8.82 1.68
N LYS A 53 7.44 8.51 0.79
CA LYS A 53 8.83 8.18 1.16
C LYS A 53 9.73 9.39 1.38
N HIS A 54 9.28 10.59 1.02
CA HIS A 54 10.05 11.81 1.21
C HIS A 54 10.18 12.15 2.70
N LYS A 55 11.28 12.82 3.08
CA LYS A 55 11.52 13.28 4.46
C LYS A 55 10.39 14.19 4.96
N ASP A 56 9.98 15.16 4.14
CA ASP A 56 8.98 16.17 4.48
C ASP A 56 7.52 15.67 4.39
N ALA A 57 7.28 14.42 3.99
CA ALA A 57 5.92 13.87 3.87
C ALA A 57 5.30 13.44 5.20
N LYS A 58 5.93 13.76 6.34
CA LYS A 58 5.39 13.43 7.66
C LYS A 58 3.91 13.86 7.82
N PRO A 59 3.46 15.08 7.42
CA PRO A 59 2.06 15.45 7.52
C PRO A 59 1.11 14.52 6.75
N LEU A 60 1.51 14.03 5.58
CA LEU A 60 0.72 13.07 4.80
C LEU A 60 0.66 11.69 5.48
N ARG A 61 1.79 11.22 6.00
CA ARG A 61 1.87 9.97 6.75
C ARG A 61 1.02 10.04 8.03
N ASP A 62 1.05 11.16 8.73
CA ASP A 62 0.30 11.35 9.98
C ASP A 62 -1.22 11.34 9.72
N VAL A 63 -1.70 11.97 8.64
CA VAL A 63 -3.12 11.89 8.24
C VAL A 63 -3.55 10.46 7.92
N LEU A 64 -2.73 9.71 7.16
CA LEU A 64 -3.00 8.30 6.86
C LEU A 64 -3.00 7.44 8.13
N ALA A 65 -2.03 7.68 9.03
CA ALA A 65 -1.88 6.97 10.29
C ALA A 65 -3.01 7.25 11.28
N SER A 66 -3.61 8.43 11.22
CA SER A 66 -4.72 8.86 12.09
C SER A 66 -6.06 8.22 11.73
N ASN A 67 -6.21 7.72 10.49
CA ASN A 67 -7.43 7.03 10.06
C ASN A 67 -7.15 5.69 9.34
N PRO A 68 -6.67 4.67 10.08
CA PRO A 68 -6.27 3.37 9.53
C PRO A 68 -7.45 2.56 8.98
N ASN A 69 -8.68 2.84 9.44
CA ASN A 69 -9.89 2.14 8.99
C ASN A 69 -10.13 2.33 7.48
N ARG A 70 -9.56 3.36 6.87
CA ARG A 70 -9.62 3.58 5.41
C ARG A 70 -8.96 2.48 4.59
N PHE A 71 -8.01 1.74 5.16
CA PHE A 71 -7.34 0.64 4.46
C PHE A 71 -8.14 -0.67 4.48
N VAL A 72 -9.01 -0.85 5.48
CA VAL A 72 -9.82 -2.08 5.64
C VAL A 72 -10.59 -2.47 4.36
N PRO A 73 -11.34 -1.58 3.68
CA PRO A 73 -12.05 -1.95 2.46
C PRO A 73 -11.13 -2.26 1.26
N LEU A 74 -9.86 -1.86 1.32
CA LEU A 74 -8.86 -2.15 0.28
C LEU A 74 -8.19 -3.53 0.51
N LEU A 75 -8.21 -4.04 1.73
CA LEU A 75 -7.59 -5.30 2.14
C LEU A 75 -8.59 -6.46 2.09
N VAL A 76 -9.03 -6.82 0.89
CA VAL A 76 -9.98 -7.93 0.70
C VAL A 76 -9.23 -9.19 0.27
N PRO A 77 -9.34 -10.32 0.98
CA PRO A 77 -8.88 -11.61 0.48
C PRO A 77 -9.61 -11.90 -0.84
N ALA A 78 -8.90 -11.88 -1.97
CA ALA A 78 -9.51 -12.18 -3.25
C ALA A 78 -10.12 -13.59 -3.18
N GLY A 79 -11.44 -13.69 -3.12
CA GLY A 79 -12.12 -14.95 -2.78
C GLY A 79 -13.46 -14.73 -2.09
N THR A 80 -13.61 -13.67 -1.30
CA THR A 80 -14.93 -13.21 -0.84
C THR A 80 -15.57 -12.32 -1.91
N ALA A 81 -15.90 -12.90 -3.06
CA ALA A 81 -16.76 -12.25 -4.02
C ALA A 81 -18.18 -12.26 -3.44
N ALA A 82 -18.57 -11.16 -2.79
CA ALA A 82 -19.98 -10.86 -2.57
C ALA A 82 -20.64 -10.69 -3.94
N THR A 83 -21.32 -11.72 -4.45
CA THR A 83 -22.33 -11.67 -5.52
C THR A 83 -21.99 -10.85 -6.79
N VAL A 84 -20.72 -10.73 -7.16
CA VAL A 84 -20.33 -10.08 -8.42
C VAL A 84 -20.55 -11.08 -9.56
N ARG A 85 -21.32 -10.66 -10.56
CA ARG A 85 -21.55 -11.39 -11.82
C ARG A 85 -20.23 -12.01 -12.32
N PRO A 86 -20.19 -13.32 -12.63
CA PRO A 86 -18.99 -13.94 -13.15
C PRO A 86 -18.68 -13.36 -14.54
N GLY A 87 -17.46 -12.84 -14.76
CA GLY A 87 -16.98 -12.66 -16.15
C GLY A 87 -16.03 -11.52 -16.51
N SER A 88 -15.62 -10.59 -15.64
CA SER A 88 -14.66 -9.54 -16.06
C SER A 88 -13.30 -9.62 -15.32
N PRO A 89 -12.22 -10.06 -15.99
CA PRO A 89 -10.87 -10.11 -15.43
C PRO A 89 -10.37 -8.76 -14.89
N SER A 90 -10.87 -7.65 -15.45
CA SER A 90 -10.46 -6.28 -15.12
C SER A 90 -10.81 -5.87 -13.68
N THR A 91 -11.94 -6.33 -13.13
CA THR A 91 -12.37 -5.94 -11.77
C THR A 91 -11.55 -6.65 -10.70
N THR A 92 -11.22 -7.92 -10.92
CA THR A 92 -10.40 -8.71 -9.98
C THR A 92 -8.97 -8.18 -9.93
N THR A 93 -8.37 -7.90 -11.09
CA THR A 93 -7.02 -7.32 -11.15
C THR A 93 -6.95 -5.95 -10.48
N ALA A 94 -7.92 -5.06 -10.75
CA ALA A 94 -7.98 -3.76 -10.08
C ALA A 94 -8.12 -3.88 -8.54
N ARG A 95 -8.88 -4.86 -8.04
CA ARG A 95 -8.98 -5.09 -6.58
C ARG A 95 -7.67 -5.59 -5.97
N LEU A 96 -6.92 -6.43 -6.69
CA LEU A 96 -5.58 -6.87 -6.28
C LEU A 96 -4.57 -5.71 -6.30
N ASP A 97 -4.64 -4.83 -7.29
CA ASP A 97 -3.78 -3.65 -7.37
C ASP A 97 -4.03 -2.69 -6.20
N LEU A 98 -5.30 -2.44 -5.85
CA LEU A 98 -5.68 -1.65 -4.67
C LEU A 98 -5.15 -2.26 -3.37
N GLN A 99 -5.28 -3.58 -3.20
CA GLN A 99 -4.75 -4.30 -2.04
C GLN A 99 -3.23 -4.11 -1.93
N PHE A 100 -2.52 -4.28 -3.04
CA PHE A 100 -1.09 -4.07 -3.08
C PHE A 100 -0.70 -2.62 -2.76
N GLN A 101 -1.43 -1.62 -3.29
CA GLN A 101 -1.18 -0.23 -2.93
C GLN A 101 -1.43 0.03 -1.43
N ALA A 102 -2.50 -0.51 -0.87
CA ALA A 102 -2.79 -0.38 0.56
C ALA A 102 -1.66 -0.97 1.42
N ILE A 103 -1.22 -2.20 1.12
CA ILE A 103 -0.10 -2.85 1.82
C ILE A 103 1.18 -2.02 1.70
N LYS A 104 1.45 -1.44 0.52
CA LYS A 104 2.60 -0.55 0.33
C LYS A 104 2.51 0.71 1.19
N ILE A 105 1.37 1.39 1.24
CA ILE A 105 1.18 2.60 2.06
C ILE A 105 1.39 2.26 3.54
N ILE A 106 0.73 1.20 4.02
CA ILE A 106 0.86 0.71 5.41
C ILE A 106 2.33 0.42 5.72
N SER A 107 3.05 -0.27 4.83
CA SER A 107 4.47 -0.57 5.04
C SER A 107 5.36 0.68 5.12
N ILE A 108 4.99 1.78 4.46
CA ILE A 108 5.70 3.05 4.57
C ILE A 108 5.44 3.68 5.94
N ILE A 109 4.20 3.66 6.43
CA ILE A 109 3.85 4.18 7.75
C ILE A 109 4.62 3.40 8.83
N VAL A 110 4.56 2.06 8.80
CA VAL A 110 5.25 1.19 9.77
C VAL A 110 6.77 1.39 9.76
N LYS A 111 7.38 1.67 8.59
CA LYS A 111 8.83 1.97 8.51
C LYS A 111 9.20 3.31 9.15
N ASN A 112 8.27 4.25 9.23
CA ASN A 112 8.51 5.57 9.82
C ASN A 112 8.06 5.62 11.29
N ASP A 113 7.20 4.71 11.72
CA ASP A 113 6.71 4.56 13.08
C ASP A 113 6.52 3.05 13.38
N GLU A 114 7.55 2.43 13.98
CA GLU A 114 7.56 0.98 14.26
C GLU A 114 6.45 0.56 15.24
N GLY A 115 5.97 1.47 16.10
CA GLY A 115 4.97 1.20 17.12
C GLY A 115 3.53 1.43 16.66
N TRP A 116 3.32 2.23 15.61
CA TRP A 116 1.98 2.62 15.14
C TRP A 116 1.04 1.44 14.95
N LEU A 117 1.50 0.36 14.31
CA LEU A 117 0.66 -0.78 13.95
C LEU A 117 0.19 -1.57 15.18
N ALA A 118 0.93 -1.52 16.30
CA ALA A 118 0.57 -2.23 17.52
C ALA A 118 -0.77 -1.76 18.10
N GLY A 119 -1.11 -0.48 17.93
CA GLY A 119 -2.41 0.08 18.33
C GLY A 119 -3.57 -0.19 17.37
N GLN A 120 -3.33 -0.78 16.19
CA GLN A 120 -4.33 -0.92 15.12
C GLN A 120 -4.85 -2.35 14.96
N HIS A 121 -5.49 -2.89 16.00
CA HIS A 121 -5.95 -4.29 16.04
C HIS A 121 -6.82 -4.72 14.84
N SER A 122 -7.77 -3.87 14.42
CA SER A 122 -8.65 -4.16 13.28
C SER A 122 -7.83 -4.30 11.98
N LEU A 123 -6.87 -3.39 11.76
CA LEU A 123 -6.02 -3.41 10.58
C LEU A 123 -5.10 -4.63 10.56
N VAL A 124 -4.48 -4.97 11.70
CA VAL A 124 -3.65 -6.18 11.85
C VAL A 124 -4.46 -7.44 11.57
N SER A 125 -5.69 -7.51 12.07
CA SER A 125 -6.61 -8.61 11.79
C SER A 125 -6.85 -8.77 10.28
N GLN A 126 -7.11 -7.69 9.55
CA GLN A 126 -7.29 -7.76 8.09
C GLN A 126 -6.00 -8.16 7.35
N LEU A 127 -4.85 -7.59 7.72
CA LEU A 127 -3.56 -7.98 7.14
C LEU A 127 -3.28 -9.48 7.34
N ARG A 128 -3.58 -10.01 8.53
CA ARG A 128 -3.47 -11.44 8.82
C ARG A 128 -4.44 -12.25 7.96
N ARG A 129 -5.69 -11.82 7.80
CA ARG A 129 -6.69 -12.51 6.95
C ARG A 129 -6.24 -12.58 5.48
N VAL A 130 -5.67 -11.51 4.96
CA VAL A 130 -5.06 -11.51 3.63
C VAL A 130 -3.92 -12.53 3.58
N TRP A 131 -2.98 -12.46 4.53
CA TRP A 131 -1.82 -13.35 4.57
C TRP A 131 -2.21 -14.83 4.60
N VAL A 132 -3.15 -15.24 5.45
CA VAL A 132 -3.52 -16.67 5.56
C VAL A 132 -4.50 -17.15 4.49
N SER A 133 -4.98 -16.28 3.61
CA SER A 133 -5.98 -16.68 2.61
C SER A 133 -5.37 -17.59 1.54
N GLU A 134 -6.10 -18.65 1.18
CA GLU A 134 -5.67 -19.61 0.16
C GLU A 134 -5.38 -18.93 -1.18
N ALA A 135 -6.23 -18.00 -1.58
CA ALA A 135 -6.03 -17.25 -2.82
C ALA A 135 -4.76 -16.39 -2.81
N PHE A 136 -4.38 -15.81 -1.66
CA PHE A 136 -3.12 -15.08 -1.56
C PHE A 136 -1.92 -16.03 -1.64
N GLN A 137 -2.01 -17.18 -0.96
CA GLN A 137 -0.95 -18.20 -0.95
C GLN A 137 -0.75 -18.83 -2.33
N GLU A 138 -1.84 -19.16 -3.04
CA GLU A 138 -1.80 -19.75 -4.38
C GLU A 138 -1.13 -18.81 -5.41
N ARG A 139 -1.47 -17.52 -5.37
CA ARG A 139 -0.88 -16.50 -6.26
C ARG A 139 0.63 -16.31 -6.04
N HIS A 140 1.11 -16.59 -4.83
CA HIS A 140 2.50 -16.39 -4.44
C HIS A 140 3.25 -17.70 -4.21
N ARG A 141 2.69 -18.82 -4.69
CA ARG A 141 3.41 -20.10 -4.76
C ARG A 141 4.53 -19.99 -5.80
N LYS A 142 5.69 -20.60 -5.51
CA LYS A 142 6.94 -20.52 -6.29
C LYS A 142 6.76 -20.77 -7.79
N ASP A 143 5.83 -21.66 -8.17
CA ASP A 143 5.61 -22.07 -9.55
C ASP A 143 4.72 -21.10 -10.36
N ASN A 144 3.95 -20.22 -9.69
CA ASN A 144 3.02 -19.27 -10.31
C ASN A 144 3.57 -17.82 -10.34
N MET A 145 4.81 -17.61 -9.90
CA MET A 145 5.25 -16.31 -9.44
C MET A 145 6.14 -15.56 -10.45
N ALA A 146 5.56 -14.57 -11.13
CA ALA A 146 6.35 -13.59 -11.88
C ALA A 146 7.25 -12.77 -10.91
N ALA A 147 8.47 -12.44 -11.33
CA ALA A 147 9.46 -11.71 -10.55
C ALA A 147 9.04 -10.28 -10.13
N THR A 148 7.87 -9.79 -10.52
CA THR A 148 7.29 -8.52 -10.03
C THR A 148 6.40 -8.70 -8.80
N ASN A 149 5.93 -9.92 -8.52
CA ASN A 149 4.86 -10.17 -7.54
C ASN A 149 5.39 -10.43 -6.12
N TRP A 150 6.71 -10.54 -5.90
CA TRP A 150 7.29 -10.76 -4.56
C TRP A 150 7.23 -9.54 -3.63
N LYS A 151 6.92 -8.37 -4.17
CA LYS A 151 6.89 -7.13 -3.36
C LYS A 151 5.73 -7.15 -2.36
N GLU A 152 4.56 -7.63 -2.77
CA GLU A 152 3.37 -7.69 -1.90
C GLU A 152 3.60 -8.58 -0.66
N PRO A 153 3.96 -9.88 -0.78
CA PRO A 153 4.18 -10.74 0.38
C PRO A 153 5.36 -10.26 1.23
N LYS A 154 6.41 -9.70 0.63
CA LYS A 154 7.53 -9.12 1.38
C LYS A 154 7.08 -7.98 2.28
N LEU A 155 6.26 -7.05 1.77
CA LEU A 155 5.78 -5.90 2.52
C LEU A 155 4.74 -6.30 3.57
N LEU A 156 3.86 -7.25 3.24
CA LEU A 156 2.88 -7.78 4.17
C LEU A 156 3.55 -8.52 5.34
N ALA A 157 4.52 -9.39 5.04
CA ALA A 157 5.33 -10.06 6.05
C ALA A 157 6.08 -9.04 6.93
N PHE A 158 6.68 -8.00 6.32
CA PHE A 158 7.32 -6.92 7.07
C PHE A 158 6.36 -6.27 8.08
N CYS A 159 5.16 -5.89 7.66
CA CYS A 159 4.16 -5.29 8.57
C CYS A 159 3.81 -6.22 9.74
N LEU A 160 3.53 -7.50 9.45
CA LEU A 160 3.17 -8.49 10.47
C LEU A 160 4.33 -8.79 11.43
N LEU A 161 5.56 -8.89 10.93
CA LEU A 161 6.75 -9.09 11.75
C LEU A 161 7.06 -7.87 12.63
N SER A 162 6.92 -6.65 12.10
CA SER A 162 7.04 -5.41 12.88
C SER A 162 6.03 -5.36 14.03
N TYR A 163 4.77 -5.75 13.76
CA TYR A 163 3.75 -5.88 14.79
C TYR A 163 4.16 -6.88 15.89
N CYS A 164 4.56 -8.09 15.50
CA CYS A 164 4.99 -9.11 16.46
C CYS A 164 6.19 -8.63 17.30
N LYS A 165 7.22 -8.06 16.66
CA LYS A 165 8.41 -7.52 17.34
C LYS A 165 7.98 -6.52 18.42
N TYR A 166 7.13 -5.56 18.08
CA TYR A 166 6.70 -4.53 19.04
C TYR A 166 5.88 -5.13 20.19
N VAL A 167 4.87 -5.95 19.89
CA VAL A 167 4.00 -6.56 20.93
C VAL A 167 4.79 -7.46 21.89
N HIS A 168 5.84 -8.12 21.42
CA HIS A 168 6.70 -8.97 22.25
C HIS A 168 7.84 -8.22 22.95
N SER A 169 8.24 -7.03 22.49
CA SER A 169 9.26 -6.20 23.16
C SER A 169 8.75 -5.44 24.39
N PHE A 170 7.43 -5.33 24.59
CA PHE A 170 6.80 -4.65 25.73
C PHE A 170 6.05 -5.61 26.67
N LYS A 171 6.37 -6.90 26.63
CA LYS A 171 6.01 -7.89 27.65
C LYS A 171 7.24 -8.28 28.44
#